data_AF-A0A851L8H8-F1
#
_entry.id   AF-A0A851L8H8-F1
#
_cell.length_a   1.000
_cell.length_b   1.000
_cell.length_c   1.000
_cell.angle_alpha   90.00
_cell.angle_beta   90.00
_cell.angle_gamma   90.00
#
_symmetry.space_group_name_H-M   'P 1'
#
loop_
_entity.id
_entity.type
_entity.pdbx_description
1 polymer ?
#
loop_
_entity_poly.entity_id
_entity_poly.type
_entity_poly.pdbx_seq_one_letter_code
_entity_poly.pdbx_strand_id
1 'polypeptide(L)'
;MSQWSQVQQLEIKFLEQVDQFYDDNFPMEVRHLLAQWIESQDWEAASNNEAMATILLQNLLIQVDEQLDRVSQEKNLLLIHNLKRIRKLLQGKYHGNPMHIAVIISNCLREERRILAAASMPVQGPLEKSLQNSVVSERQRNVEHKVSAIKNSAQMTDQDVKYLEDLQEEFDFRYKTIQSLEQSDKNSALIKQEMLALQAMLNTLDYKRKEVLSKIGRVIHEIDMLMSNMLTEELLDWKRRQQIACIGGPLHGGLDQLQNLGYIPPTSVSVENQVSQRYQHFPPPHTIQLFCLCIFLTIYLFHFFSYSSFVVERQPCMPTHPQRPMVLKTLIQFTVKLRLLIKLPELNYQIRVKATIDNNRRFVLCGTHVKAMNMDESANGSLSVEFRHLVSLLFFLFLTCLLPQGPHMVTEELHSISFETQVCLYGLTINLETSSLPVVMISNVSQLPNAWASIIWYNLSTNDPQ
;
A
#
# COMPACT_ATOMS: atom_id res chain seq x y z
N MET A 1 27.39 19.05 12.40
CA MET A 1 26.59 18.47 11.29
C MET A 1 26.82 19.33 10.07
N SER A 2 27.01 18.74 8.89
CA SER A 2 27.16 19.48 7.64
C SER A 2 25.86 20.21 7.28
N GLN A 3 25.97 21.30 6.52
CA GLN A 3 24.82 22.00 5.94
C GLN A 3 23.96 21.03 5.12
N TRP A 4 24.59 20.14 4.34
CA TRP A 4 23.88 19.12 3.58
C TRP A 4 23.04 18.18 4.44
N SER A 5 23.54 17.78 5.61
CA SER A 5 22.79 16.94 6.54
C SER A 5 21.54 17.63 7.07
N GLN A 6 21.54 18.97 7.19
CA GLN A 6 20.36 19.75 7.58
C GLN A 6 19.38 19.84 6.42
N VAL A 7 19.88 20.05 5.19
CA VAL A 7 19.05 20.07 3.97
C VAL A 7 18.29 18.76 3.81
N GLN A 8 18.94 17.62 4.01
CA GLN A 8 18.33 16.29 3.90
C GLN A 8 17.20 16.02 4.91
N GLN A 9 17.10 16.82 5.98
CA GLN A 9 16.06 16.69 7.01
C GLN A 9 14.85 17.60 6.74
N LEU A 10 14.87 18.38 5.66
CA LEU A 10 13.77 19.27 5.31
C LEU A 10 12.53 18.53 4.81
N GLU A 11 11.36 19.17 4.94
CA GLU A 11 10.13 18.70 4.32
C GLU A 11 10.26 18.62 2.78
N ILE A 12 9.53 17.70 2.15
CA ILE A 12 9.60 17.41 0.70
C ILE A 12 9.49 18.68 -0.16
N LYS A 13 8.60 19.62 0.21
CA LYS A 13 8.42 20.90 -0.51
C LYS A 13 9.68 21.77 -0.60
N PHE A 14 10.59 21.66 0.38
CA PHE A 14 11.87 22.38 0.37
C PHE A 14 12.94 21.55 -0.34
N LEU A 15 12.89 20.21 -0.24
CA LEU A 15 13.75 19.33 -1.03
C LEU A 15 13.52 19.49 -2.53
N GLU A 16 12.27 19.68 -2.97
CA GLU A 16 11.95 20.01 -4.38
C GLU A 16 12.57 21.34 -4.83
N GLN A 17 12.64 22.33 -3.95
CA GLN A 17 13.33 23.59 -4.24
C GLN A 17 14.84 23.39 -4.36
N VAL A 18 15.41 22.49 -3.54
CA VAL A 18 16.82 22.12 -3.63
C VAL A 18 17.13 21.45 -4.96
N ASP A 19 16.29 20.50 -5.38
CA ASP A 19 16.44 19.78 -6.65
C ASP A 19 16.49 20.71 -7.88
N GLN A 20 15.68 21.78 -7.88
CA GLN A 20 15.56 22.70 -9.02
C GLN A 20 16.84 23.44 -9.41
N PHE A 21 17.79 23.65 -8.49
CA PHE A 21 19.03 24.40 -8.78
C PHE A 21 20.28 23.52 -8.87
N TYR A 22 20.16 22.21 -8.63
CA TYR A 22 21.22 21.25 -8.92
C TYR A 22 21.03 20.68 -10.33
N ASP A 23 21.94 21.01 -11.24
CA ASP A 23 21.88 20.60 -12.64
C ASP A 23 23.25 20.10 -13.14
N ASP A 24 23.38 19.92 -14.46
CA ASP A 24 24.64 19.50 -15.10
C ASP A 24 25.79 20.52 -14.92
N ASN A 25 25.55 21.73 -14.40
CA ASN A 25 26.62 22.66 -14.03
C ASN A 25 27.32 22.23 -12.74
N PHE A 26 26.58 21.72 -11.76
CA PHE A 26 27.16 21.20 -10.53
C PHE A 26 26.36 19.99 -10.04
N PRO A 27 26.81 18.76 -10.36
CA PRO A 27 26.05 17.55 -10.06
C PRO A 27 25.84 17.30 -8.57
N MET A 28 24.62 16.94 -8.18
CA MET A 28 24.23 16.70 -6.78
C MET A 28 25.05 15.56 -6.15
N GLU A 29 25.54 14.60 -6.93
CA GLU A 29 26.39 13.52 -6.43
C GLU A 29 27.71 14.04 -5.83
N VAL A 30 28.31 15.05 -6.47
CA VAL A 30 29.53 15.71 -5.96
C VAL A 30 29.19 16.51 -4.70
N ARG A 31 28.08 17.24 -4.71
CA ARG A 31 27.57 17.95 -3.52
C ARG A 31 27.36 17.01 -2.34
N HIS A 32 26.80 15.83 -2.58
CA HIS A 32 26.46 14.83 -1.58
C HIS A 32 27.70 14.13 -1.01
N LEU A 33 28.56 13.60 -1.88
CA LEU A 33 29.73 12.80 -1.47
C LEU A 33 30.83 13.66 -0.83
N LEU A 34 30.99 14.89 -1.31
CA LEU A 34 32.04 15.80 -0.84
C LEU A 34 31.49 16.90 0.06
N ALA A 35 30.31 16.71 0.66
CA ALA A 35 29.60 17.75 1.40
C ALA A 35 30.47 18.47 2.44
N GLN A 36 31.16 17.70 3.28
CA GLN A 36 32.02 18.25 4.34
C GLN A 36 33.22 19.03 3.76
N TRP A 37 33.83 18.50 2.69
CA TRP A 37 34.98 19.16 2.07
C TRP A 37 34.55 20.45 1.38
N ILE A 38 33.49 20.41 0.57
CA ILE A 38 32.94 21.57 -0.14
C ILE A 38 32.58 22.68 0.85
N GLU A 39 31.87 22.37 1.93
CA GLU A 39 31.45 23.35 2.94
C GLU A 39 32.62 23.97 3.72
N SER A 40 33.78 23.30 3.75
CA SER A 40 34.98 23.80 4.44
C SER A 40 35.82 24.79 3.63
N GLN A 41 35.54 24.94 2.32
CA GLN A 41 36.29 25.86 1.45
C GLN A 41 35.62 27.23 1.31
N ASP A 42 36.42 28.27 1.11
CA ASP A 42 35.93 29.63 0.86
C ASP A 42 35.71 29.89 -0.64
N TRP A 43 34.57 29.40 -1.14
CA TRP A 43 34.17 29.56 -2.54
C TRP A 43 33.83 31.02 -2.90
N GLU A 44 33.46 31.85 -1.94
CA GLU A 44 33.13 33.26 -2.16
C GLU A 44 34.41 34.06 -2.43
N ALA A 45 35.47 33.85 -1.63
CA ALA A 45 36.78 34.41 -1.92
C ALA A 45 37.35 33.90 -3.25
N ALA A 46 37.22 32.60 -3.52
CA ALA A 46 37.68 32.00 -4.77
C ALA A 46 36.93 32.54 -6.00
N SER A 47 35.67 32.95 -5.87
CA SER A 47 34.91 33.53 -6.97
C SER A 47 35.44 34.88 -7.46
N ASN A 48 36.33 35.52 -6.69
CA ASN A 48 36.97 36.80 -6.99
C ASN A 48 38.50 36.68 -7.20
N ASN A 49 39.08 35.47 -7.14
CA ASN A 49 40.52 35.24 -7.27
C ASN A 49 40.84 34.00 -8.11
N GLU A 50 41.35 34.21 -9.32
CA GLU A 50 41.59 33.15 -10.30
C GLU A 50 42.61 32.10 -9.83
N ALA A 51 43.67 32.51 -9.14
CA ALA A 51 44.68 31.58 -8.63
C ALA A 51 44.07 30.67 -7.55
N MET A 52 43.26 31.23 -6.65
CA MET A 52 42.55 30.47 -5.62
C MET A 52 41.51 29.53 -6.23
N ALA A 53 40.73 30.01 -7.20
CA ALA A 53 39.75 29.19 -7.92
C ALA A 53 40.41 28.02 -8.67
N THR A 54 41.58 28.24 -9.27
CA THR A 54 42.34 27.20 -9.95
C THR A 54 42.80 26.10 -8.98
N ILE A 55 43.32 26.49 -7.81
CA ILE A 55 43.73 25.55 -6.76
C ILE A 55 42.53 24.77 -6.24
N LEU A 56 41.40 25.42 -5.96
CA LEU A 56 40.20 24.74 -5.48
C LEU A 56 39.60 23.80 -6.52
N LEU A 57 39.62 24.15 -7.81
CA LEU A 57 39.19 23.24 -8.87
C LEU A 57 40.08 21.99 -8.94
N GLN A 58 41.40 22.14 -8.84
CA GLN A 58 42.32 21.01 -8.81
C GLN A 58 42.07 20.12 -7.59
N ASN A 59 41.91 20.71 -6.41
CA ASN A 59 41.61 19.97 -5.19
C ASN A 59 40.26 19.25 -5.27
N LEU A 60 39.24 19.88 -5.87
CA LEU A 60 37.94 19.24 -6.11
C LEU A 60 38.08 18.01 -7.00
N LEU A 61 38.87 18.08 -8.07
CA LEU A 61 39.13 16.93 -8.96
C LEU A 61 39.86 15.79 -8.22
N ILE A 62 40.80 16.12 -7.33
CA ILE A 62 41.49 15.13 -6.48
C ILE A 62 40.48 14.46 -5.54
N GLN A 63 39.61 15.23 -4.89
CA GLN A 63 38.56 14.68 -4.02
C GLN A 63 37.58 13.77 -4.78
N VAL A 64 37.24 14.11 -6.02
CA VAL A 64 36.42 13.24 -6.88
C VAL A 64 37.17 11.94 -7.23
N ASP A 65 38.48 11.99 -7.48
CA ASP A 65 39.29 10.80 -7.73
C ASP A 65 39.38 9.90 -6.49
N GLU A 66 39.59 10.47 -5.30
CA GLU A 66 39.61 9.72 -4.04
C GLU A 66 38.28 9.01 -3.79
N GLN A 67 37.15 9.66 -4.08
CA GLN A 67 35.83 9.02 -4.00
C GLN A 67 35.66 7.94 -5.07
N LEU A 68 36.16 8.16 -6.28
CA LEU A 68 36.11 7.16 -7.34
C LEU A 68 36.88 5.89 -6.94
N ASP A 69 38.04 6.03 -6.29
CA ASP A 69 38.84 4.91 -5.81
C ASP A 69 38.13 4.14 -4.69
N ARG A 70 37.52 4.84 -3.72
CA ARG A 70 36.71 4.23 -2.65
C ARG A 70 35.54 3.44 -3.22
N VAL A 71 34.74 4.06 -4.09
CA VAL A 71 33.55 3.43 -4.69
C VAL A 71 33.94 2.27 -5.62
N SER A 72 35.12 2.34 -6.24
CA SER A 72 35.65 1.24 -7.06
C SER A 72 35.95 -0.02 -6.22
N GLN A 73 36.34 0.15 -4.95
CA GLN A 73 36.49 -0.98 -4.02
C GLN A 73 35.14 -1.61 -3.65
N GLU A 74 34.10 -0.79 -3.52
CA GLU A 74 32.71 -1.23 -3.22
C GLU A 74 31.98 -1.85 -4.42
N LYS A 75 32.58 -1.83 -5.62
CA LYS A 75 32.02 -2.38 -6.88
C LYS A 75 30.66 -1.77 -7.29
N ASN A 76 30.35 -0.55 -6.87
CA ASN A 76 29.13 0.15 -7.31
C ASN A 76 29.29 0.71 -8.74
N LEU A 77 29.01 -0.12 -9.75
CA LEU A 77 29.22 0.21 -11.16
C LEU A 77 28.54 1.52 -11.59
N LEU A 78 27.33 1.78 -11.10
CA LEU A 78 26.56 2.98 -11.43
C LEU A 78 27.26 4.24 -10.91
N LEU A 79 27.66 4.24 -9.64
CA LEU A 79 28.32 5.39 -9.03
C LEU A 79 29.71 5.61 -9.63
N ILE A 80 30.46 4.54 -9.94
CA ILE A 80 31.74 4.62 -10.67
C ILE A 80 31.55 5.30 -12.03
N HIS A 81 30.54 4.88 -12.80
CA HIS A 81 30.25 5.47 -14.10
C HIS A 81 29.89 6.96 -13.98
N ASN A 82 29.02 7.32 -13.03
CA ASN A 82 28.59 8.70 -12.80
C ASN A 82 29.78 9.58 -12.39
N LEU A 83 30.59 9.16 -11.43
CA LEU A 83 31.78 9.91 -11.00
C LEU A 83 32.79 10.11 -12.14
N LYS A 84 33.03 9.09 -12.99
CA LYS A 84 33.87 9.24 -14.19
C LYS A 84 33.31 10.27 -15.17
N ARG A 85 32.00 10.32 -15.36
CA ARG A 85 31.33 11.32 -16.22
C ARG A 85 31.47 12.72 -15.62
N ILE A 86 31.19 12.86 -14.33
CA ILE A 86 31.25 14.14 -13.62
C ILE A 86 32.69 14.68 -13.60
N ARG A 87 33.69 13.83 -13.32
CA ARG A 87 35.11 14.23 -13.41
C ARG A 87 35.44 14.83 -14.77
N LYS A 88 35.07 14.16 -15.87
CA LYS A 88 35.28 14.66 -17.23
C LYS A 88 34.56 15.99 -17.48
N LEU A 89 33.33 16.12 -16.97
CA LEU A 89 32.54 17.35 -17.08
C LEU A 89 33.22 18.51 -16.34
N LEU A 90 33.61 18.29 -15.08
CA LEU A 90 34.26 19.31 -14.25
C LEU A 90 35.57 19.78 -14.87
N GLN A 91 36.38 18.83 -15.36
CA GLN A 91 37.64 19.15 -16.03
C GLN A 91 37.41 19.87 -17.37
N GLY A 92 36.56 19.34 -18.24
CA GLY A 92 36.35 19.91 -19.58
C GLY A 92 35.71 21.30 -19.56
N LYS A 93 34.74 21.52 -18.67
CA LYS A 93 33.92 22.75 -18.65
C LYS A 93 34.56 23.90 -17.89
N TYR A 94 35.29 23.62 -16.81
CA TYR A 94 35.79 24.66 -15.89
C TYR A 94 37.29 24.86 -15.93
N HIS A 95 38.07 24.02 -16.61
CA HIS A 95 39.53 24.19 -16.69
C HIS A 95 39.95 25.53 -17.32
N GLY A 96 39.21 26.02 -18.32
CA GLY A 96 39.46 27.32 -18.95
C GLY A 96 38.88 28.53 -18.20
N ASN A 97 38.03 28.31 -17.20
CA ASN A 97 37.46 29.37 -16.37
C ASN A 97 37.13 28.83 -14.96
N PRO A 98 38.13 28.65 -14.08
CA PRO A 98 37.95 28.07 -12.75
C PRO A 98 37.09 28.95 -11.83
N MET A 99 37.05 30.25 -12.08
CA MET A 99 36.22 31.21 -11.33
C MET A 99 34.72 30.87 -11.46
N HIS A 100 34.31 30.37 -12.62
CA HIS A 100 32.92 30.04 -12.88
C HIS A 100 32.40 28.91 -11.98
N ILE A 101 33.21 27.86 -11.73
CA ILE A 101 32.80 26.79 -10.80
C ILE A 101 32.71 27.30 -9.36
N ALA A 102 33.60 28.21 -8.95
CA ALA A 102 33.55 28.81 -7.62
C ALA A 102 32.28 29.63 -7.41
N VAL A 103 31.87 30.41 -8.42
CA VAL A 103 30.59 31.14 -8.41
C VAL A 103 29.41 30.17 -8.29
N ILE A 104 29.38 29.09 -9.07
CA ILE A 104 28.29 28.10 -9.04
C ILE A 104 28.18 27.46 -7.65
N ILE A 105 29.28 26.92 -7.12
CA ILE A 105 29.28 26.26 -5.81
C ILE A 105 28.88 27.25 -4.70
N SER A 106 29.42 28.48 -4.73
CA SER A 106 29.05 29.53 -3.79
C SER A 106 27.55 29.87 -3.85
N ASN A 107 26.98 29.94 -5.05
CA ASN A 107 25.56 30.22 -5.24
C ASN A 107 24.69 29.06 -4.72
N CYS A 108 25.04 27.81 -5.02
CA CYS A 108 24.33 26.63 -4.49
C CYS A 108 24.33 26.62 -2.96
N LEU A 109 25.49 26.82 -2.32
CA LEU A 109 25.59 26.86 -0.85
C LEU A 109 24.83 28.05 -0.24
N ARG A 110 24.75 29.19 -0.93
CA ARG A 110 23.94 30.34 -0.50
C ARG A 110 22.45 30.05 -0.60
N GLU A 111 22.01 29.42 -1.68
CA GLU A 111 20.60 29.09 -1.89
C GLU A 111 20.11 28.03 -0.91
N GLU A 112 20.91 26.99 -0.63
CA GLU A 112 20.65 26.04 0.45
C GLU A 112 20.45 26.75 1.80
N ARG A 113 21.32 27.70 2.16
CA ARG A 113 21.18 28.50 3.39
C ARG A 113 19.90 29.33 3.40
N ARG A 114 19.51 29.89 2.25
CA ARG A 114 18.25 30.63 2.10
C ARG A 114 17.05 29.72 2.34
N ILE A 115 17.05 28.51 1.80
CA ILE A 115 15.99 27.52 1.99
C ILE A 115 15.91 27.06 3.45
N LEU A 116 17.06 26.75 4.07
CA LEU A 116 17.13 26.38 5.49
C LEU A 116 16.57 27.50 6.39
N ALA A 117 16.90 28.76 6.09
CA ALA A 117 16.37 29.90 6.81
C ALA A 117 14.85 30.03 6.60
N ALA A 118 14.36 29.86 5.37
CA ALA A 118 12.93 29.89 5.06
C ALA A 118 12.15 28.77 5.76
N ALA A 119 12.72 27.57 5.84
CA ALA A 119 12.14 26.44 6.55
C ALA A 119 12.10 26.63 8.07
N SER A 120 12.99 27.48 8.61
CA SER A 120 13.06 27.81 10.04
C SER A 120 12.14 28.96 10.44
N MET A 121 11.48 29.62 9.49
CA MET A 121 10.55 30.72 9.79
C MET A 121 9.26 30.18 10.41
N PRO A 122 8.80 30.73 11.55
CA PRO A 122 7.53 30.33 12.15
C PRO A 122 6.37 30.66 11.20
N VAL A 123 5.64 29.62 10.81
CA VAL A 123 4.52 29.65 9.86
C VAL A 123 3.44 30.64 10.33
N GLN A 124 3.25 31.74 9.58
CA GLN A 124 2.15 32.68 9.75
C GLN A 124 0.95 32.22 8.91
N GLY A 125 0.07 31.37 9.46
CA GLY A 125 -1.20 31.07 8.80
C GLY A 125 -1.98 29.88 9.37
N PRO A 126 -3.30 30.00 9.65
CA PRO A 126 -4.17 28.87 9.99
C PRO A 126 -4.32 27.83 8.87
N LEU A 127 -4.18 28.25 7.60
CA LEU A 127 -4.40 27.42 6.41
C LEU A 127 -3.26 26.40 6.16
N GLU A 128 -2.01 26.79 6.43
CA GLU A 128 -0.83 25.92 6.21
C GLU A 128 -0.62 24.89 7.34
N LYS A 129 -1.11 25.17 8.55
CA LYS A 129 -1.18 24.18 9.64
C LYS A 129 -2.14 23.02 9.33
N SER A 130 -3.20 23.27 8.56
CA SER A 130 -4.14 22.26 8.06
C SER A 130 -3.51 21.40 6.95
N LEU A 131 -2.64 22.00 6.13
CA LEU A 131 -1.90 21.32 5.05
C LEU A 131 -0.69 20.53 5.56
N GLN A 132 -0.24 20.76 6.79
CA GLN A 132 0.79 19.93 7.42
C GLN A 132 0.17 18.60 7.85
N ASN A 133 0.67 17.53 7.21
CA ASN A 133 0.42 16.09 7.41
C ASN A 133 0.47 15.57 8.88
N SER A 134 0.52 16.43 9.91
CA SER A 134 0.64 16.03 11.31
C SER A 134 -0.58 15.27 11.84
N VAL A 135 -1.80 15.72 11.51
CA VAL A 135 -3.05 15.08 11.97
C VAL A 135 -3.27 13.73 11.28
N VAL A 136 -2.99 13.64 9.98
CA VAL A 136 -3.05 12.38 9.20
C VAL A 136 -1.98 11.40 9.71
N SER A 137 -0.76 11.89 9.98
CA SER A 137 0.32 11.08 10.55
C SER A 137 0.02 10.58 11.98
N GLU A 138 -0.72 11.34 12.78
CA GLU A 138 -1.11 10.94 14.14
C GLU A 138 -2.23 9.90 14.13
N ARG A 139 -3.27 10.11 13.30
CA ARG A 139 -4.32 9.09 13.06
C ARG A 139 -3.72 7.77 12.61
N GLN A 140 -2.82 7.84 11.64
CA GLN A 140 -2.16 6.66 11.10
C GLN A 140 -1.36 5.89 12.16
N ARG A 141 -0.57 6.59 12.99
CA ARG A 141 0.14 5.98 14.12
C ARG A 141 -0.82 5.31 15.10
N ASN A 142 -1.96 5.93 15.39
CA ASN A 142 -2.97 5.34 16.27
C ASN A 142 -3.57 4.05 15.70
N VAL A 143 -3.80 3.99 14.38
CA VAL A 143 -4.26 2.76 13.70
C VAL A 143 -3.20 1.67 13.83
N GLU A 144 -1.94 1.96 13.50
CA GLU A 144 -0.83 1.02 13.60
C GLU A 144 -0.65 0.46 15.01
N HIS A 145 -0.73 1.30 16.04
CA HIS A 145 -0.68 0.88 17.44
C HIS A 145 -1.82 -0.07 17.81
N LYS A 146 -3.04 0.21 17.37
CA LYS A 146 -4.20 -0.67 17.62
C LYS A 146 -4.09 -2.00 16.88
N VAL A 147 -3.66 -2.00 15.62
CA VAL A 147 -3.42 -3.25 14.86
C VAL A 147 -2.38 -4.11 15.56
N SER A 148 -1.30 -3.51 16.04
CA SER A 148 -0.28 -4.22 16.84
C SER A 148 -0.84 -4.80 18.13
N ALA A 149 -1.67 -4.04 18.86
CA ALA A 149 -2.33 -4.52 20.08
C ALA A 149 -3.25 -5.71 19.83
N ILE A 150 -4.10 -5.64 18.79
CA ILE A 150 -5.00 -6.73 18.39
C ILE A 150 -4.20 -7.97 17.98
N LYS A 151 -3.12 -7.80 17.22
CA LYS A 151 -2.24 -8.89 16.81
C LYS A 151 -1.64 -9.60 18.03
N ASN A 152 -1.17 -8.85 19.02
CA ASN A 152 -0.64 -9.42 20.26
C ASN A 152 -1.73 -10.17 21.05
N SER A 153 -2.94 -9.59 21.16
CA SER A 153 -4.09 -10.22 21.82
C SER A 153 -4.52 -11.53 21.15
N ALA A 154 -4.55 -11.54 19.81
CA ALA A 154 -4.83 -12.74 19.01
C ALA A 154 -3.75 -13.82 19.19
N GLN A 155 -2.47 -13.43 19.22
CA GLN A 155 -1.36 -14.36 19.45
C GLN A 155 -1.41 -14.99 20.86
N MET A 156 -1.72 -14.20 21.89
CA MET A 156 -1.91 -14.72 23.24
C MET A 156 -3.09 -15.70 23.32
N THR A 157 -4.19 -15.38 22.63
CA THR A 157 -5.35 -16.26 22.56
C THR A 157 -5.02 -17.57 21.84
N ASP A 158 -4.21 -17.53 20.79
CA ASP A 158 -3.70 -18.73 20.09
C ASP A 158 -2.84 -19.63 21.01
N GLN A 159 -2.03 -19.02 21.88
CA GLN A 159 -1.27 -19.78 22.89
C GLN A 159 -2.19 -20.44 23.93
N ASP A 160 -3.22 -19.74 24.41
CA ASP A 160 -4.21 -20.31 25.33
C ASP A 160 -4.99 -21.47 24.70
N VAL A 161 -5.26 -21.37 23.40
CA VAL A 161 -5.90 -22.40 22.60
C VAL A 161 -5.02 -23.65 22.49
N LYS A 162 -3.72 -23.50 22.18
CA LYS A 162 -2.74 -24.62 22.18
C LYS A 162 -2.66 -25.30 23.55
N TYR A 163 -2.59 -24.52 24.63
CA TYR A 163 -2.59 -25.07 25.99
C TYR A 163 -3.88 -25.86 26.30
N LEU A 164 -5.02 -25.42 25.77
CA LEU A 164 -6.28 -26.14 25.91
C LEU A 164 -6.26 -27.48 25.15
N GLU A 165 -5.57 -27.57 24.02
CA GLU A 165 -5.35 -28.86 23.32
C GLU A 165 -4.54 -29.82 24.16
N ASP A 166 -3.42 -29.36 24.71
CA ASP A 166 -2.53 -30.21 25.51
C ASP A 166 -3.29 -30.80 26.71
N LEU A 167 -4.11 -29.98 27.40
CA LEU A 167 -4.98 -30.44 28.49
C LEU A 167 -6.03 -31.45 28.03
N GLN A 168 -6.59 -31.26 26.83
CA GLN A 168 -7.60 -32.15 26.27
C GLN A 168 -6.99 -33.50 25.88
N GLU A 169 -5.80 -33.49 25.29
CA GLU A 169 -5.05 -34.70 24.93
C GLU A 169 -4.66 -35.49 26.18
N GLU A 170 -4.23 -34.82 27.25
CA GLU A 170 -3.94 -35.45 28.54
C GLU A 170 -5.20 -36.11 29.14
N PHE A 171 -6.33 -35.39 29.13
CA PHE A 171 -7.61 -35.93 29.59
C PHE A 171 -8.01 -37.18 28.77
N ASP A 172 -7.98 -37.07 27.44
CA ASP A 172 -8.37 -38.16 26.54
C ASP A 172 -7.46 -39.39 26.71
N PHE A 173 -6.15 -39.18 26.89
CA PHE A 173 -5.19 -40.25 27.17
C PHE A 173 -5.50 -40.96 28.48
N ARG A 174 -5.70 -40.21 29.57
CA ARG A 174 -6.01 -40.79 30.89
C ARG A 174 -7.36 -41.49 30.90
N TYR A 175 -8.37 -40.92 30.23
CA TYR A 175 -9.69 -41.53 30.09
C TYR A 175 -9.65 -42.84 29.30
N LYS A 176 -8.97 -42.88 28.14
CA LYS A 176 -8.81 -44.11 27.34
C LYS A 176 -8.06 -45.20 28.11
N THR A 177 -7.03 -44.82 28.86
CA THR A 177 -6.27 -45.73 29.73
C THR A 177 -7.21 -46.42 30.73
N ILE A 178 -8.07 -45.65 31.41
CA ILE A 178 -9.05 -46.18 32.37
C ILE A 178 -10.13 -47.03 31.69
N GLN A 179 -10.56 -46.67 30.48
CA GLN A 179 -11.56 -47.42 29.72
C GLN A 179 -11.04 -48.80 29.26
N SER A 180 -9.74 -48.90 28.98
CA SER A 180 -9.07 -50.12 28.51
C SER A 180 -8.81 -51.19 29.59
N LEU A 181 -8.97 -50.85 30.88
CA LEU A 181 -8.82 -51.79 32.00
C LEU A 181 -9.97 -52.83 32.07
N GLU A 182 -9.62 -54.08 32.39
CA GLU A 182 -10.56 -55.19 32.53
C GLU A 182 -11.57 -54.97 33.68
N GLN A 183 -12.75 -55.61 33.59
CA GLN A 183 -13.87 -55.39 34.52
C GLN A 183 -13.59 -55.75 35.99
N SER A 184 -12.60 -56.61 36.27
CA SER A 184 -12.20 -56.96 37.64
C SER A 184 -11.47 -55.84 38.39
N ASP A 185 -10.77 -54.95 37.68
CA ASP A 185 -9.96 -53.88 38.30
C ASP A 185 -10.76 -52.60 38.58
N LYS A 186 -11.92 -52.42 37.92
CA LYS A 186 -12.77 -51.21 37.95
C LYS A 186 -13.27 -50.78 39.33
N ASN A 187 -13.27 -51.68 40.31
CA ASN A 187 -13.72 -51.40 41.68
C ASN A 187 -12.59 -51.04 42.67
N SER A 188 -11.34 -50.94 42.20
CA SER A 188 -10.21 -50.54 43.04
C SER A 188 -10.32 -49.09 43.53
N ALA A 189 -9.83 -48.81 44.75
CA ALA A 189 -9.80 -47.46 45.31
C ALA A 189 -8.99 -46.49 44.42
N LEU A 190 -7.98 -47.00 43.73
CA LEU A 190 -7.13 -46.26 42.78
C LEU A 190 -7.94 -45.73 41.58
N ILE A 191 -8.83 -46.55 41.00
CA ILE A 191 -9.67 -46.13 39.87
C ILE A 191 -10.72 -45.10 40.30
N LYS A 192 -11.24 -45.20 41.54
CA LYS A 192 -12.14 -44.16 42.08
C LYS A 192 -11.42 -42.83 42.28
N GLN A 193 -10.17 -42.85 42.74
CA GLN A 193 -9.35 -41.64 42.88
C GLN A 193 -9.02 -41.03 41.51
N GLU A 194 -8.71 -41.87 40.53
CA GLU A 194 -8.48 -41.45 39.15
C GLU A 194 -9.74 -40.85 38.48
N MET A 195 -10.92 -41.41 38.73
CA MET A 195 -12.19 -40.84 38.28
C MET A 195 -12.44 -39.44 38.86
N LEU A 196 -12.09 -39.20 40.13
CA LEU A 196 -12.17 -37.86 40.73
C LEU A 196 -11.17 -36.89 40.08
N ALA A 197 -9.96 -37.35 39.76
CA ALA A 197 -8.96 -36.54 39.06
C ALA A 197 -9.41 -36.19 37.63
N LEU A 198 -10.02 -37.14 36.90
CA LEU A 198 -10.63 -36.90 35.59
C LEU A 198 -11.77 -35.87 35.68
N GLN A 199 -12.63 -35.96 36.69
CA GLN A 199 -13.70 -34.99 36.88
C GLN A 199 -13.15 -33.58 37.16
N ALA A 200 -12.06 -33.47 37.94
CA ALA A 200 -11.39 -32.20 38.17
C ALA A 200 -10.80 -31.62 36.87
N MET A 201 -10.12 -32.43 36.06
CA MET A 201 -9.62 -32.02 34.74
C MET A 201 -10.75 -31.57 33.80
N LEU A 202 -11.89 -32.27 33.81
CA LEU A 202 -13.05 -31.89 33.00
C LEU A 202 -13.59 -30.51 33.38
N ASN A 203 -13.65 -30.21 34.69
CA ASN A 203 -14.06 -28.89 35.18
C ASN A 203 -13.05 -27.80 34.78
N THR A 204 -11.74 -28.09 34.83
CA THR A 204 -10.69 -27.19 34.36
C THR A 204 -10.80 -26.93 32.85
N LEU A 205 -11.05 -27.97 32.06
CA LEU A 205 -11.28 -27.87 30.61
C LEU A 205 -12.49 -26.99 30.29
N ASP A 206 -13.61 -27.18 30.99
CA ASP A 206 -14.81 -26.34 30.80
C ASP A 206 -14.56 -24.86 31.13
N TYR A 207 -13.87 -24.59 32.25
CA TYR A 207 -13.46 -23.24 32.61
C TYR A 207 -12.56 -22.60 31.54
N LYS A 208 -11.54 -23.32 31.08
CA LYS A 208 -10.59 -22.82 30.08
C LYS A 208 -11.23 -22.61 28.72
N ARG A 209 -12.16 -23.48 28.30
CA ARG A 209 -12.97 -23.27 27.07
C ARG A 209 -13.75 -21.95 27.14
N LYS A 210 -14.43 -21.68 28.26
CA LYS A 210 -15.17 -20.43 28.44
C LYS A 210 -14.25 -19.20 28.46
N GLU A 211 -13.08 -19.31 29.09
CA GLU A 211 -12.08 -18.25 29.11
C GLU A 211 -11.57 -17.92 27.71
N VAL A 212 -11.21 -18.93 26.92
CA VAL A 212 -10.77 -18.80 25.52
C VAL A 212 -11.87 -18.19 24.66
N LEU A 213 -13.11 -18.69 24.76
CA LEU A 213 -14.25 -18.13 24.02
C LEU A 213 -14.47 -16.64 24.33
N SER A 214 -14.32 -16.23 25.59
CA SER A 214 -14.41 -14.82 25.99
C SER A 214 -13.26 -13.97 25.42
N LYS A 215 -12.03 -14.50 25.39
CA LYS A 215 -10.88 -13.85 24.74
C LYS A 215 -11.11 -13.68 23.24
N ILE A 216 -11.55 -14.74 22.54
CA ILE A 216 -11.90 -14.70 21.11
C ILE A 216 -12.97 -13.64 20.84
N GLY A 217 -14.05 -13.61 21.63
CA GLY A 217 -15.11 -12.61 21.51
C GLY A 217 -14.61 -11.17 21.65
N ARG A 218 -13.66 -10.93 22.56
CA ARG A 218 -13.01 -9.61 22.72
C ARG A 218 -12.18 -9.22 21.50
N VAL A 219 -11.36 -10.14 20.98
CA VAL A 219 -10.57 -9.88 19.78
C VAL A 219 -11.47 -9.57 18.58
N ILE A 220 -12.57 -10.30 18.39
CA ILE A 220 -13.55 -10.02 17.32
C ILE A 220 -14.10 -8.59 17.46
N HIS A 221 -14.49 -8.20 18.67
CA HIS A 221 -15.02 -6.87 18.94
C HIS A 221 -13.99 -5.76 18.67
N GLU A 222 -12.73 -5.96 19.08
CA GLU A 222 -11.67 -4.99 18.81
C GLU A 222 -11.40 -4.84 17.31
N ILE A 223 -11.48 -5.94 16.55
CA ILE A 223 -11.34 -5.89 15.09
C ILE A 223 -12.54 -5.17 14.45
N ASP A 224 -13.76 -5.49 14.84
CA ASP A 224 -14.97 -4.82 14.36
C ASP A 224 -14.88 -3.30 14.58
N MET A 225 -14.42 -2.88 15.76
CA MET A 225 -14.20 -1.47 16.08
C MET A 225 -13.08 -0.81 15.27
N LEU A 226 -12.00 -1.53 14.97
CA LEU A 226 -10.91 -1.05 14.11
C LEU A 226 -11.40 -0.86 12.66
N MET A 227 -12.13 -1.84 12.14
CA MET A 227 -12.59 -1.87 10.75
C MET A 227 -13.65 -0.79 10.49
N SER A 228 -14.69 -0.75 11.31
CA SER A 228 -15.82 0.18 11.16
C SER A 228 -15.42 1.64 11.35
N ASN A 229 -14.62 1.94 12.38
CA ASN A 229 -14.37 3.34 12.78
C ASN A 229 -13.07 3.92 12.25
N MET A 230 -12.07 3.10 11.92
CA MET A 230 -10.74 3.61 11.58
C MET A 230 -10.34 3.29 10.15
N LEU A 231 -10.42 2.02 9.75
CA LEU A 231 -10.02 1.64 8.39
C LEU A 231 -10.97 2.22 7.33
N THR A 232 -12.27 2.28 7.63
CA THR A 232 -13.26 2.88 6.75
C THR A 232 -12.98 4.37 6.54
N GLU A 233 -12.68 5.13 7.61
CA GLU A 233 -12.31 6.56 7.48
C GLU A 233 -11.02 6.75 6.67
N GLU A 234 -9.97 5.99 6.97
CA GLU A 234 -8.69 6.10 6.24
C GLU A 234 -8.83 5.72 4.76
N LEU A 235 -9.67 4.73 4.44
CA LEU A 235 -9.96 4.36 3.07
C LEU A 235 -10.74 5.47 2.34
N LEU A 236 -11.72 6.09 2.98
CA LEU A 236 -12.46 7.21 2.40
C LEU A 236 -11.53 8.41 2.14
N ASP A 237 -10.66 8.73 3.09
CA ASP A 237 -9.65 9.78 2.94
C ASP A 237 -8.64 9.44 1.82
N TRP A 238 -8.27 8.17 1.68
CA TRP A 238 -7.44 7.72 0.56
C TRP A 238 -8.18 7.84 -0.79
N LYS A 239 -9.45 7.41 -0.88
CA LYS A 239 -10.27 7.56 -2.09
C LYS A 239 -10.38 9.03 -2.48
N ARG A 240 -10.59 9.94 -1.51
CA ARG A 240 -10.64 11.38 -1.76
C ARG A 240 -9.30 11.93 -2.26
N ARG A 241 -8.18 11.51 -1.66
CA ARG A 241 -6.84 11.88 -2.15
C ARG A 241 -6.59 11.36 -3.56
N GLN A 242 -7.01 10.13 -3.87
CA GLN A 242 -6.91 9.58 -5.23
C GLN A 242 -7.73 10.40 -6.22
N GLN A 243 -8.95 10.80 -5.85
CA GLN A 243 -9.83 11.63 -6.66
C GLN A 243 -9.19 12.97 -7.02
N ILE A 244 -8.61 13.66 -6.02
CA ILE A 244 -7.89 14.93 -6.17
C ILE A 244 -6.61 14.72 -6.99
N ALA A 245 -5.88 13.63 -6.77
CA ALA A 245 -4.67 13.32 -7.53
C ALA A 245 -4.95 13.08 -9.02
N CYS A 246 -6.10 12.47 -9.35
CA CYS A 246 -6.49 12.25 -10.74
C CYS A 246 -6.70 13.56 -11.51
N ILE A 247 -7.06 14.65 -10.84
CA ILE A 247 -7.22 15.99 -11.47
C ILE A 247 -5.96 16.86 -11.35
N GLY A 248 -4.82 16.29 -10.96
CA GLY A 248 -3.53 16.96 -10.88
C GLY A 248 -3.12 17.46 -9.50
N GLY A 249 -3.84 17.08 -8.45
CA GLY A 249 -3.41 17.33 -7.07
C GLY A 249 -2.31 16.37 -6.60
N PRO A 250 -1.72 16.62 -5.42
CA PRO A 250 -0.62 15.80 -4.92
C PRO A 250 -1.13 14.50 -4.30
N LEU A 251 -0.57 13.36 -4.71
CA LEU A 251 -0.87 12.06 -4.09
C LEU A 251 0.07 11.82 -2.91
N HIS A 252 -0.46 11.93 -1.68
CA HIS A 252 0.28 11.61 -0.46
C HIS A 252 -0.13 10.22 0.06
N GLY A 253 0.83 9.30 0.16
CA GLY A 253 0.65 7.96 0.73
C GLY A 253 0.10 6.91 -0.25
N GLY A 254 0.79 5.77 -0.36
CA GLY A 254 0.37 4.64 -1.18
C GLY A 254 -0.55 3.66 -0.44
N LEU A 255 -1.24 2.80 -1.20
CA LEU A 255 -2.07 1.72 -0.66
C LEU A 255 -1.29 0.71 0.20
N ASP A 256 0.04 0.73 0.14
CA ASP A 256 0.91 -0.20 0.89
C ASP A 256 0.68 -0.11 2.40
N GLN A 257 0.43 1.10 2.92
CA GLN A 257 0.17 1.30 4.34
C GLN A 257 -1.19 0.70 4.73
N LEU A 258 -2.25 0.98 3.96
CA LEU A 258 -3.58 0.38 4.16
C LEU A 258 -3.55 -1.15 4.01
N GLN A 259 -2.77 -1.66 3.06
CA GLN A 259 -2.59 -3.10 2.88
C GLN A 259 -1.85 -3.75 4.07
N ASN A 260 -0.84 -3.08 4.62
CA ASN A 260 -0.15 -3.57 5.82
C ASN A 260 -1.05 -3.56 7.05
N LEU A 261 -1.95 -2.58 7.17
CA LEU A 261 -2.94 -2.50 8.24
C LEU A 261 -4.03 -3.58 8.11
N GLY A 262 -4.41 -3.92 6.87
CA GLY A 262 -5.38 -4.97 6.59
C GLY A 262 -4.83 -6.40 6.69
N TYR A 263 -3.51 -6.55 6.67
CA TYR A 263 -2.85 -7.84 6.84
C TYR A 263 -2.62 -8.13 8.32
N ILE A 264 -3.64 -8.69 8.97
CA ILE A 264 -3.43 -9.50 10.16
C ILE A 264 -3.06 -10.89 9.64
N PRO A 265 -1.80 -11.36 9.78
CA PRO A 265 -1.46 -12.71 9.37
C PRO A 265 -2.41 -13.64 10.11
N PRO A 266 -3.08 -14.57 9.43
CA PRO A 266 -3.72 -15.65 10.13
C PRO A 266 -2.56 -16.42 10.76
N THR A 267 -2.33 -16.25 12.06
CA THR A 267 -1.30 -16.97 12.83
C THR A 267 -1.58 -18.49 12.90
N SER A 268 -2.44 -19.00 12.01
CA SER A 268 -3.04 -20.31 12.02
C SER A 268 -3.32 -20.86 10.60
N VAL A 269 -2.62 -20.45 9.54
CA VAL A 269 -2.66 -21.17 8.22
C VAL A 269 -1.88 -22.49 8.24
N SER A 270 -1.28 -22.89 9.38
CA SER A 270 -0.88 -24.30 9.57
C SER A 270 -2.09 -25.25 9.69
N VAL A 271 -3.31 -24.71 9.72
CA VAL A 271 -4.55 -25.48 9.89
C VAL A 271 -5.01 -26.16 8.59
N GLU A 272 -4.60 -25.72 7.40
CA GLU A 272 -5.02 -26.38 6.13
C GLU A 272 -4.45 -27.81 5.98
N ASN A 273 -3.20 -28.02 6.43
CA ASN A 273 -2.58 -29.36 6.45
C ASN A 273 -3.15 -30.27 7.55
N GLN A 274 -3.84 -29.72 8.56
CA GLN A 274 -4.43 -30.50 9.65
C GLN A 274 -5.93 -30.74 9.45
N VAL A 275 -6.68 -29.78 8.91
CA VAL A 275 -8.13 -29.86 8.63
C VAL A 275 -8.41 -30.98 7.65
N SER A 276 -7.92 -30.89 6.41
CA SER A 276 -8.35 -31.77 5.31
C SER A 276 -7.98 -33.25 5.50
N GLN A 277 -6.96 -33.56 6.31
CA GLN A 277 -6.57 -34.95 6.62
C GLN A 277 -7.22 -35.52 7.90
N ARG A 278 -7.71 -34.67 8.83
CA ARG A 278 -8.16 -35.14 10.17
C ARG A 278 -9.68 -35.24 10.36
N TYR A 279 -10.50 -34.77 9.42
CA TYR A 279 -11.98 -34.87 9.52
C TYR A 279 -12.53 -36.30 9.50
N GLN A 280 -11.72 -37.30 9.16
CA GLN A 280 -12.20 -38.67 9.00
C GLN A 280 -11.87 -39.62 10.17
N HIS A 281 -11.22 -39.15 11.25
CA HIS A 281 -10.71 -40.07 12.28
C HIS A 281 -10.74 -39.62 13.76
N PHE A 282 -11.33 -38.48 14.14
CA PHE A 282 -11.29 -38.03 15.55
C PHE A 282 -12.67 -37.75 16.18
N PRO A 283 -12.89 -38.10 17.48
CA PRO A 283 -14.13 -37.79 18.21
C PRO A 283 -14.25 -36.28 18.56
N PRO A 284 -15.37 -35.83 19.17
CA PRO A 284 -15.79 -34.41 19.25
C PRO A 284 -14.93 -33.38 20.06
N PRO A 285 -13.93 -33.71 20.89
CA PRO A 285 -13.22 -32.67 21.66
C PRO A 285 -12.12 -31.89 20.90
N HIS A 286 -11.56 -32.40 19.80
CA HIS A 286 -10.65 -31.65 18.92
C HIS A 286 -11.37 -30.68 17.97
N THR A 287 -12.71 -30.77 17.90
CA THR A 287 -13.54 -29.96 16.99
C THR A 287 -13.66 -28.51 17.45
N ILE A 288 -13.50 -28.23 18.74
CA ILE A 288 -13.79 -26.91 19.34
C ILE A 288 -12.75 -25.86 18.92
N GLN A 289 -11.46 -26.22 18.86
CA GLN A 289 -10.40 -25.31 18.40
C GLN A 289 -10.56 -24.90 16.95
N LEU A 290 -10.65 -25.89 16.06
CA LEU A 290 -10.88 -25.67 14.63
C LEU A 290 -12.16 -24.86 14.44
N PHE A 291 -13.24 -25.18 15.17
CA PHE A 291 -14.49 -24.47 15.07
C PHE A 291 -14.39 -23.00 15.49
N CYS A 292 -13.75 -22.70 16.62
CA CYS A 292 -13.61 -21.32 17.11
C CYS A 292 -12.68 -20.48 16.22
N LEU A 293 -11.55 -21.03 15.77
CA LEU A 293 -10.62 -20.36 14.85
C LEU A 293 -11.24 -20.17 13.46
N CYS A 294 -11.94 -21.18 12.94
CA CYS A 294 -12.64 -21.06 11.65
C CYS A 294 -13.74 -19.99 11.72
N ILE A 295 -14.52 -19.92 12.80
CA ILE A 295 -15.53 -18.88 12.98
C ILE A 295 -14.87 -17.50 13.08
N PHE A 296 -13.81 -17.37 13.88
CA PHE A 296 -13.06 -16.13 14.02
C PHE A 296 -12.52 -15.63 12.67
N LEU A 297 -11.87 -16.50 11.91
CA LEU A 297 -11.32 -16.19 10.59
C LEU A 297 -12.42 -15.88 9.59
N THR A 298 -13.53 -16.62 9.63
CA THR A 298 -14.71 -16.41 8.78
C THR A 298 -15.33 -15.04 9.00
N ILE A 299 -15.58 -14.67 10.26
CA ILE A 299 -16.18 -13.38 10.62
C ILE A 299 -15.22 -12.24 10.26
N TYR A 300 -13.93 -12.40 10.57
CA TYR A 300 -12.89 -11.42 10.23
C TYR A 300 -12.82 -11.16 8.72
N LEU A 301 -12.67 -12.23 7.94
CA LEU A 301 -12.58 -12.13 6.48
C LEU A 301 -13.87 -11.54 5.93
N PHE A 302 -15.03 -12.04 6.34
CA PHE A 302 -16.32 -11.53 5.88
C PHE A 302 -16.44 -10.02 6.14
N HIS A 303 -16.18 -9.57 7.36
CA HIS A 303 -16.25 -8.14 7.70
C HIS A 303 -15.23 -7.33 6.90
N PHE A 304 -13.97 -7.77 6.82
CA PHE A 304 -12.94 -7.05 6.05
C PHE A 304 -13.28 -6.95 4.55
N PHE A 305 -13.75 -8.05 3.97
CA PHE A 305 -14.16 -8.11 2.57
C PHE A 305 -15.39 -7.22 2.30
N SER A 306 -16.37 -7.22 3.20
CA SER A 306 -17.62 -6.46 3.07
C SER A 306 -17.43 -4.95 3.10
N TYR A 307 -16.44 -4.42 3.83
CA TYR A 307 -16.34 -2.97 4.04
C TYR A 307 -15.33 -2.25 3.15
N SER A 308 -14.24 -2.88 2.68
CA SER A 308 -13.09 -2.06 2.24
C SER A 308 -12.03 -2.71 1.34
N SER A 309 -12.11 -4.00 1.03
CA SER A 309 -10.93 -4.71 0.52
C SER A 309 -10.63 -4.54 -0.97
N PHE A 310 -11.63 -4.27 -1.81
CA PHE A 310 -11.51 -4.30 -3.27
C PHE A 310 -11.64 -2.90 -3.85
N VAL A 311 -10.54 -2.37 -4.40
CA VAL A 311 -10.45 -0.96 -4.80
C VAL A 311 -9.82 -0.80 -6.18
N VAL A 312 -10.21 0.29 -6.86
CA VAL A 312 -9.55 0.73 -8.09
C VAL A 312 -8.29 1.50 -7.70
N GLU A 313 -7.11 0.91 -7.89
CA GLU A 313 -5.80 1.53 -7.59
C GLU A 313 -5.42 2.57 -8.65
N ARG A 314 -5.67 2.28 -9.93
CA ARG A 314 -5.47 3.21 -11.04
C ARG A 314 -6.75 3.37 -11.84
N GLN A 315 -7.29 4.58 -11.82
CA GLN A 315 -8.52 4.94 -12.53
C GLN A 315 -8.37 4.77 -14.05
N PRO A 316 -9.49 4.58 -14.79
CA PRO A 316 -9.48 4.39 -16.24
C PRO A 316 -8.71 5.48 -16.97
N CYS A 317 -7.70 5.11 -17.75
CA CYS A 317 -6.86 6.07 -18.45
C CYS A 317 -6.35 5.53 -19.79
N MET A 318 -6.41 6.37 -20.83
CA MET A 318 -5.83 6.07 -22.14
C MET A 318 -4.31 6.29 -22.11
N PRO A 319 -3.47 5.30 -22.48
CA PRO A 319 -2.02 5.48 -22.54
C PRO A 319 -1.57 6.61 -23.48
N THR A 320 -2.39 6.95 -24.48
CA THR A 320 -2.13 8.06 -25.41
C THR A 320 -2.36 9.44 -24.80
N HIS A 321 -3.12 9.52 -23.70
CA HIS A 321 -3.47 10.76 -23.01
C HIS A 321 -3.36 10.62 -21.48
N PRO A 322 -2.16 10.36 -20.94
CA PRO A 322 -1.97 10.06 -19.51
C PRO A 322 -2.34 11.23 -18.58
N GLN A 323 -2.33 12.47 -19.10
CA GLN A 323 -2.67 13.67 -18.35
C GLN A 323 -4.19 13.88 -18.15
N ARG A 324 -5.03 13.01 -18.72
CA ARG A 324 -6.49 13.15 -18.73
C ARG A 324 -7.16 11.81 -18.36
N PRO A 325 -7.00 11.34 -17.11
CA PRO A 325 -7.70 10.14 -16.64
C PRO A 325 -9.23 10.35 -16.67
N MET A 326 -10.00 9.25 -16.67
CA MET A 326 -11.47 9.21 -16.73
C MET A 326 -12.11 9.77 -18.00
N VAL A 327 -11.35 10.34 -18.94
CA VAL A 327 -11.85 10.68 -20.28
C VAL A 327 -11.46 9.56 -21.23
N LEU A 328 -12.44 8.85 -21.79
CA LEU A 328 -12.21 7.67 -22.62
C LEU A 328 -12.74 7.90 -24.03
N LYS A 329 -11.88 7.72 -25.02
CA LYS A 329 -12.28 7.78 -26.43
C LYS A 329 -12.76 6.40 -26.90
N THR A 330 -13.90 6.36 -27.57
CA THR A 330 -14.41 5.14 -28.21
C THR A 330 -13.37 4.58 -29.19
N LEU A 331 -13.33 3.25 -29.32
CA LEU A 331 -12.37 2.50 -30.16
C LEU A 331 -10.89 2.61 -29.74
N ILE A 332 -10.56 3.39 -28.70
CA ILE A 332 -9.19 3.51 -28.18
C ILE A 332 -9.03 2.62 -26.95
N GLN A 333 -7.85 1.99 -26.85
CA GLN A 333 -7.50 1.18 -25.68
C GLN A 333 -7.27 2.06 -24.46
N PHE A 334 -7.76 1.61 -23.31
CA PHE A 334 -7.51 2.21 -22.02
C PHE A 334 -7.11 1.15 -20.99
N THR A 335 -6.57 1.65 -19.89
CA THR A 335 -6.06 0.81 -18.80
C THR A 335 -6.74 1.12 -17.49
N VAL A 336 -6.92 0.10 -16.66
CA VAL A 336 -7.39 0.18 -15.27
C VAL A 336 -6.59 -0.82 -14.43
N LYS A 337 -6.20 -0.44 -13.22
CA LYS A 337 -5.60 -1.35 -12.24
C LYS A 337 -6.49 -1.43 -11.00
N LEU A 338 -6.85 -2.64 -10.60
CA LEU A 338 -7.53 -2.93 -9.34
C LEU A 338 -6.57 -3.62 -8.38
N ARG A 339 -6.81 -3.45 -7.08
CA ARG A 339 -6.02 -4.03 -6.01
C ARG A 339 -6.94 -4.57 -4.93
N LEU A 340 -6.57 -5.73 -4.40
CA LEU A 340 -7.14 -6.24 -3.16
C LEU A 340 -6.21 -5.85 -2.01
N LEU A 341 -6.74 -5.14 -1.02
CA LEU A 341 -6.00 -4.71 0.16
C LEU A 341 -5.69 -5.88 1.11
N ILE A 342 -6.40 -7.00 0.97
CA ILE A 342 -6.03 -8.26 1.62
C ILE A 342 -4.92 -8.94 0.81
N LYS A 343 -3.79 -9.21 1.46
CA LYS A 343 -2.69 -9.98 0.89
C LYS A 343 -2.71 -11.42 1.42
N LEU A 344 -3.37 -12.31 0.69
CA LEU A 344 -3.36 -13.75 0.96
C LEU A 344 -2.70 -14.47 -0.23
N PRO A 345 -1.52 -15.10 -0.05
CA PRO A 345 -0.85 -15.84 -1.11
C PRO A 345 -1.72 -16.93 -1.76
N GLU A 346 -2.65 -17.50 -0.99
CA GLU A 346 -3.58 -18.54 -1.40
C GLU A 346 -4.50 -18.06 -2.52
N LEU A 347 -4.80 -16.76 -2.58
CA LEU A 347 -5.70 -16.16 -3.58
C LEU A 347 -5.05 -15.91 -4.94
N ASN A 348 -3.74 -16.13 -5.06
CA ASN A 348 -3.01 -15.84 -6.29
C ASN A 348 -3.56 -16.66 -7.48
N TYR A 349 -3.96 -15.98 -8.56
CA TYR A 349 -4.63 -16.55 -9.72
C TYR A 349 -6.00 -17.22 -9.48
N GLN A 350 -6.49 -17.26 -8.24
CA GLN A 350 -7.81 -17.85 -7.94
C GLN A 350 -8.96 -16.86 -8.17
N ILE A 351 -8.71 -15.57 -7.97
CA ILE A 351 -9.72 -14.52 -8.12
C ILE A 351 -9.78 -14.04 -9.57
N ARG A 352 -10.94 -14.21 -10.22
CA ARG A 352 -11.20 -13.68 -11.56
C ARG A 352 -12.11 -12.47 -11.49
N VAL A 353 -11.61 -11.34 -11.98
CA VAL A 353 -12.35 -10.08 -12.04
C VAL A 353 -12.95 -9.89 -13.42
N LYS A 354 -14.22 -9.52 -13.47
CA LYS A 354 -14.96 -9.16 -14.68
C LYS A 354 -15.26 -7.66 -14.67
N ALA A 355 -14.93 -6.98 -15.76
CA ALA A 355 -15.23 -5.56 -15.97
C ALA A 355 -16.47 -5.39 -16.85
N THR A 356 -17.37 -4.49 -16.46
CA THR A 356 -18.58 -4.10 -17.18
C THR A 356 -18.69 -2.57 -17.18
N ILE A 357 -19.36 -1.99 -18.19
CA ILE A 357 -19.64 -0.55 -18.25
C ILE A 357 -21.15 -0.37 -18.33
N ASP A 358 -21.70 0.54 -17.53
CA ASP A 358 -23.09 1.00 -17.54
C ASP A 358 -24.17 -0.05 -17.84
N ASN A 359 -25.02 -0.35 -16.86
CA ASN A 359 -26.19 -1.24 -17.05
C ASN A 359 -27.23 -0.74 -18.08
N ASN A 360 -27.10 0.50 -18.57
CA ASN A 360 -27.99 1.12 -19.55
C ASN A 360 -27.68 0.77 -21.01
N ARG A 361 -26.80 -0.21 -21.27
CA ARG A 361 -26.57 -0.85 -22.60
C ARG A 361 -26.14 0.08 -23.74
N ARG A 362 -25.61 1.27 -23.47
CA ARG A 362 -25.12 2.18 -24.53
C ARG A 362 -23.69 1.90 -24.97
N PHE A 363 -22.86 1.39 -24.07
CA PHE A 363 -21.47 1.04 -24.36
C PHE A 363 -21.20 -0.42 -24.00
N VAL A 364 -20.25 -1.04 -24.70
CA VAL A 364 -19.78 -2.40 -24.42
C VAL A 364 -18.27 -2.37 -24.32
N LEU A 365 -17.75 -3.06 -23.30
CA LEU A 365 -16.31 -3.30 -23.16
C LEU A 365 -15.90 -4.50 -24.02
N CYS A 366 -14.94 -4.27 -24.91
CA CYS A 366 -14.28 -5.27 -25.71
C CYS A 366 -12.82 -5.47 -25.27
N GLY A 367 -12.24 -6.59 -25.71
CA GLY A 367 -10.91 -7.05 -25.27
C GLY A 367 -10.99 -8.01 -24.09
N THR A 368 -9.94 -8.04 -23.27
CA THR A 368 -9.84 -8.92 -22.09
C THR A 368 -10.60 -8.32 -20.91
N HIS A 369 -11.93 -8.38 -20.95
CA HIS A 369 -12.82 -7.86 -19.90
C HIS A 369 -12.97 -8.83 -18.70
N VAL A 370 -12.34 -10.00 -18.74
CA VAL A 370 -12.18 -10.88 -17.58
C VAL A 370 -10.71 -11.22 -17.41
N LYS A 371 -10.16 -11.01 -16.21
CA LYS A 371 -8.74 -11.26 -15.92
C LYS A 371 -8.55 -11.73 -14.48
N ALA A 372 -7.63 -12.67 -14.27
CA ALA A 372 -7.28 -13.13 -12.93
C ALA A 372 -6.37 -12.12 -12.21
N MET A 373 -6.55 -11.97 -10.90
CA MET A 373 -5.60 -11.25 -10.05
C MET A 373 -4.32 -12.05 -9.91
N ASN A 374 -3.20 -11.33 -9.88
CA ASN A 374 -1.87 -11.88 -9.68
C ASN A 374 -1.11 -11.08 -8.63
N MET A 375 -0.15 -11.75 -7.99
CA MET A 375 0.84 -11.10 -7.14
C MET A 375 1.82 -10.30 -8.00
N ASP A 376 1.92 -9.00 -7.73
CA ASP A 376 2.88 -8.08 -8.35
C ASP A 376 4.26 -8.25 -7.68
N GLU A 377 5.36 -8.11 -8.42
CA GLU A 377 6.75 -8.24 -7.93
C GLU A 377 7.27 -6.98 -7.21
N SER A 378 6.35 -6.11 -6.74
CA SER A 378 6.72 -4.92 -5.98
C SER A 378 7.40 -5.29 -4.65
N ALA A 379 8.19 -4.38 -4.09
CA ALA A 379 8.96 -4.60 -2.85
C ALA A 379 8.10 -5.14 -1.68
N ASN A 380 6.82 -4.79 -1.66
CA ASN A 380 5.86 -5.26 -0.66
C ASN A 380 4.88 -6.32 -1.19
N GLY A 381 4.90 -6.68 -2.47
CA GLY A 381 4.05 -7.67 -3.14
C GLY A 381 2.54 -7.43 -2.99
N SER A 382 1.84 -7.05 -4.07
CA SER A 382 0.41 -6.73 -4.02
C SER A 382 -0.44 -7.67 -4.87
N LEU A 383 -1.58 -8.15 -4.34
CA LEU A 383 -2.57 -8.85 -5.14
C LEU A 383 -3.37 -7.83 -5.97
N SER A 384 -3.14 -7.81 -7.27
CA SER A 384 -3.73 -6.81 -8.17
C SER A 384 -4.11 -7.41 -9.52
N VAL A 385 -4.93 -6.68 -10.27
CA VAL A 385 -5.22 -7.02 -11.67
C VAL A 385 -5.16 -5.76 -12.51
N GLU A 386 -4.36 -5.79 -13.57
CA GLU A 386 -4.26 -4.69 -14.52
C GLU A 386 -4.89 -5.07 -15.86
N PHE A 387 -5.95 -4.37 -16.22
CA PHE A 387 -6.57 -4.44 -17.53
C PHE A 387 -5.86 -3.46 -18.45
N ARG A 388 -5.14 -3.95 -19.48
CA ARG A 388 -4.36 -3.08 -20.41
C ARG A 388 -5.03 -2.85 -21.77
N HIS A 389 -5.92 -3.75 -22.16
CA HIS A 389 -6.47 -3.82 -23.52
C HIS A 389 -8.00 -3.70 -23.52
N LEU A 390 -8.56 -2.90 -22.61
CA LEU A 390 -9.98 -2.60 -22.63
C LEU A 390 -10.26 -1.56 -23.71
N VAL A 391 -11.31 -1.79 -24.49
CA VAL A 391 -11.81 -0.86 -25.50
C VAL A 391 -13.29 -0.67 -25.27
N SER A 392 -13.77 0.57 -25.31
CA SER A 392 -15.20 0.86 -25.24
C SER A 392 -15.77 1.09 -26.64
N LEU A 393 -16.86 0.37 -26.94
CA LEU A 393 -17.62 0.48 -28.19
C LEU A 393 -19.04 0.98 -27.90
N LEU A 394 -19.59 1.82 -28.77
CA LEU A 394 -21.00 2.20 -28.71
C LEU A 394 -21.88 1.04 -29.20
N PHE A 395 -22.82 0.57 -28.37
CA PHE A 395 -23.70 -0.56 -28.65
C PHE A 395 -24.55 -0.36 -29.92
N PHE A 396 -24.94 0.88 -30.22
CA PHE A 396 -25.70 1.22 -31.43
C PHE A 396 -24.91 1.17 -32.73
N LEU A 397 -23.58 0.96 -32.72
CA LEU A 397 -22.87 0.59 -33.94
C LEU A 397 -23.13 -0.87 -34.36
N PHE A 398 -23.74 -1.70 -33.52
CA PHE A 398 -24.13 -3.08 -33.83
C PHE A 398 -25.58 -3.24 -34.34
N LEU A 399 -26.48 -2.30 -34.04
CA LEU A 399 -27.84 -2.28 -34.59
C LEU A 399 -28.07 -0.94 -35.29
N THR A 400 -28.32 -1.01 -36.60
CA THR A 400 -28.75 0.08 -37.48
C THR A 400 -29.62 1.13 -36.75
N CYS A 401 -29.21 2.40 -36.87
CA CYS A 401 -29.90 3.65 -36.55
C CYS A 401 -31.30 3.52 -35.92
N LEU A 402 -31.53 4.14 -34.74
CA LEU A 402 -32.67 5.03 -34.45
C LEU A 402 -32.70 5.51 -32.97
N LEU A 403 -32.70 6.85 -32.78
CA LEU A 403 -33.27 7.67 -31.67
C LEU A 403 -32.56 7.72 -30.29
N PRO A 404 -32.93 8.66 -29.40
CA PRO A 404 -33.07 10.12 -29.50
C PRO A 404 -31.94 10.83 -28.71
N GLN A 405 -31.58 12.07 -29.09
CA GLN A 405 -30.63 12.89 -28.32
C GLN A 405 -31.20 13.16 -26.92
N GLY A 406 -30.54 12.61 -25.90
CA GLY A 406 -30.83 12.97 -24.51
C GLY A 406 -30.50 14.45 -24.24
N PRO A 407 -31.01 15.01 -23.13
CA PRO A 407 -30.89 16.44 -22.83
C PRO A 407 -29.48 16.90 -22.41
N HIS A 408 -28.53 15.97 -22.20
CA HIS A 408 -27.17 16.29 -21.77
C HIS A 408 -26.22 16.32 -22.97
N MET A 409 -25.29 17.29 -23.00
CA MET A 409 -24.26 17.32 -24.03
C MET A 409 -23.41 16.04 -23.95
N VAL A 410 -22.99 15.50 -25.10
CA VAL A 410 -22.19 14.26 -25.21
C VAL A 410 -20.97 14.25 -24.29
N THR A 411 -20.44 15.43 -23.94
CA THR A 411 -19.25 15.60 -23.09
C THR A 411 -19.54 15.73 -21.59
N GLU A 412 -20.81 15.81 -21.18
CA GLU A 412 -21.23 15.95 -19.77
C GLU A 412 -21.83 14.65 -19.22
N GLU A 413 -21.98 13.65 -20.09
CA GLU A 413 -22.56 12.39 -19.71
C GLU A 413 -21.53 11.51 -18.99
N LEU A 414 -21.89 11.11 -17.77
CA LEU A 414 -21.05 10.33 -16.88
C LEU A 414 -21.46 8.85 -16.90
N HIS A 415 -20.48 7.99 -17.05
CA HIS A 415 -20.60 6.54 -17.04
C HIS A 415 -19.78 5.94 -15.91
N SER A 416 -20.08 4.72 -15.49
CA SER A 416 -19.28 4.00 -14.49
C SER A 416 -18.84 2.62 -15.01
N ILE A 417 -17.60 2.26 -14.72
CA ILE A 417 -17.07 0.92 -15.01
C ILE A 417 -17.12 0.13 -13.70
N SER A 418 -17.95 -0.91 -13.68
CA SER A 418 -18.08 -1.83 -12.55
C SER A 418 -17.13 -3.01 -12.71
N PHE A 419 -16.60 -3.48 -11.59
CA PHE A 419 -15.73 -4.63 -11.51
C PHE A 419 -16.32 -5.61 -10.50
N GLU A 420 -16.64 -6.80 -10.98
CA GLU A 420 -17.26 -7.86 -10.20
C GLU A 420 -16.28 -9.01 -10.04
N THR A 421 -16.21 -9.59 -8.85
CA THR A 421 -15.47 -10.82 -8.63
C THR A 421 -16.09 -11.65 -7.52
N GLN A 422 -15.73 -12.92 -7.49
CA GLN A 422 -16.16 -13.87 -6.48
C GLN A 422 -14.92 -14.52 -5.87
N VAL A 423 -14.84 -14.46 -4.55
CA VAL A 423 -13.76 -15.03 -3.76
C VAL A 423 -14.31 -16.24 -3.01
N CYS A 424 -13.69 -17.39 -3.21
CA CYS A 424 -14.00 -18.62 -2.48
C CYS A 424 -12.85 -18.91 -1.52
N LEU A 425 -13.07 -18.72 -0.22
CA LEU A 425 -12.08 -18.96 0.83
C LEU A 425 -12.70 -19.75 1.97
N TYR A 426 -12.06 -20.85 2.38
CA TYR A 426 -12.48 -21.64 3.54
C TYR A 426 -13.96 -22.08 3.52
N GLY A 427 -14.51 -22.35 2.33
CA GLY A 427 -15.92 -22.73 2.14
C GLY A 427 -16.91 -21.56 2.13
N LEU A 428 -16.43 -20.32 2.26
CA LEU A 428 -17.21 -19.10 2.11
C LEU A 428 -17.10 -18.58 0.68
N THR A 429 -18.23 -18.18 0.12
CA THR A 429 -18.31 -17.51 -1.17
C THR A 429 -18.68 -16.06 -0.94
N ILE A 430 -17.75 -15.15 -1.22
CA ILE A 430 -17.92 -13.70 -1.04
C ILE A 430 -17.91 -13.05 -2.42
N ASN A 431 -18.97 -12.32 -2.75
CA ASN A 431 -19.02 -11.50 -3.96
C ASN A 431 -18.49 -10.11 -3.63
N LEU A 432 -17.54 -9.62 -4.43
CA LEU A 432 -16.97 -8.29 -4.30
C LEU A 432 -17.31 -7.49 -5.56
N GLU A 433 -17.73 -6.26 -5.35
CA GLU A 433 -18.01 -5.30 -6.41
C GLU A 433 -17.33 -3.96 -6.06
N THR A 434 -16.76 -3.32 -7.06
CA THR A 434 -16.25 -1.94 -6.94
C THR A 434 -16.42 -1.23 -8.28
N SER A 435 -16.53 0.10 -8.28
CA SER A 435 -16.67 0.90 -9.48
C SER A 435 -15.52 1.90 -9.63
N SER A 436 -15.23 2.30 -10.87
CA SER A 436 -14.36 3.43 -11.13
C SER A 436 -15.03 4.75 -10.74
N LEU A 437 -14.22 5.80 -10.60
CA LEU A 437 -14.77 7.15 -10.67
C LEU A 437 -15.50 7.35 -12.01
N PRO A 438 -16.49 8.26 -12.08
CA PRO A 438 -17.24 8.44 -13.29
C PRO A 438 -16.37 8.86 -14.47
N VAL A 439 -16.63 8.25 -15.62
CA VAL A 439 -15.89 8.46 -16.86
C VAL A 439 -16.75 9.17 -17.90
N VAL A 440 -16.13 10.00 -18.72
CA VAL A 440 -16.76 10.66 -19.86
C VAL A 440 -16.33 9.95 -21.15
N MET A 441 -17.30 9.55 -21.96
CA MET A 441 -17.06 8.90 -23.25
C MET A 441 -17.02 9.94 -24.38
N ILE A 442 -15.94 9.97 -25.16
CA ILE A 442 -15.77 10.87 -26.31
C ILE A 442 -15.64 10.09 -27.63
N SER A 443 -16.04 10.73 -28.73
CA SER A 443 -15.88 10.18 -30.09
C SER A 443 -14.68 10.80 -30.80
N ASN A 444 -14.39 12.09 -30.52
CA ASN A 444 -13.31 12.84 -31.13
C ASN A 444 -12.44 13.53 -30.07
N VAL A 445 -11.14 13.66 -30.35
CA VAL A 445 -10.15 14.33 -29.50
C VAL A 445 -10.49 15.82 -29.31
N SER A 446 -11.19 16.45 -30.26
CA SER A 446 -11.68 17.83 -30.10
C SER A 446 -12.59 18.03 -28.89
N GLN A 447 -13.22 16.95 -28.39
CA GLN A 447 -14.11 16.96 -27.22
C GLN A 447 -13.34 16.83 -25.90
N LEU A 448 -12.05 16.46 -25.94
CA LEU A 448 -11.22 16.19 -24.78
C LEU A 448 -11.19 17.37 -23.78
N PRO A 449 -11.08 18.65 -24.20
CA PRO A 449 -11.08 19.77 -23.25
C PRO A 449 -12.40 19.91 -22.47
N ASN A 450 -13.54 19.77 -23.16
CA ASN A 450 -14.85 19.89 -22.53
C ASN A 450 -15.15 18.70 -21.61
N ALA A 451 -14.86 17.48 -22.06
CA ALA A 451 -14.98 16.28 -21.24
C ALA A 451 -14.10 16.36 -19.98
N TRP A 452 -12.88 16.89 -20.12
CA TRP A 452 -11.99 17.10 -18.98
C TRP A 452 -12.52 18.13 -17.99
N ALA A 453 -13.16 19.21 -18.47
CA ALA A 453 -13.81 20.19 -17.60
C ALA A 453 -14.92 19.53 -16.76
N SER A 454 -15.73 18.65 -17.35
CA SER A 454 -16.76 17.89 -16.63
C SER A 454 -16.15 16.97 -15.56
N ILE A 455 -15.05 16.28 -15.88
CA ILE A 455 -14.32 15.45 -14.91
C ILE A 455 -13.75 16.29 -13.75
N ILE A 456 -13.13 17.44 -14.04
CA ILE A 456 -12.64 18.35 -12.99
C ILE A 456 -13.80 18.80 -12.10
N TRP A 457 -14.89 19.26 -12.72
CA TRP A 457 -16.04 19.80 -12.00
C TRP A 457 -16.68 18.75 -11.09
N TYR A 458 -16.88 17.53 -11.60
CA TYR A 458 -17.39 16.42 -10.80
C TYR A 458 -16.46 16.16 -9.61
N ASN A 459 -15.17 15.95 -9.86
CA ASN A 459 -14.24 15.52 -8.82
C ASN A 459 -13.94 16.61 -7.76
N LEU A 460 -14.10 17.88 -8.09
CA LEU A 460 -14.03 18.97 -7.12
C LEU A 460 -15.29 19.06 -6.26
N SER A 461 -16.46 18.90 -6.88
CA SER A 461 -17.76 19.20 -6.25
C SER A 461 -18.34 18.03 -5.47
N THR A 462 -18.04 16.79 -5.84
CA THR A 462 -18.55 15.60 -5.17
C THR A 462 -17.49 14.97 -4.29
N ASN A 463 -17.87 14.71 -3.04
CA ASN A 463 -17.10 13.86 -2.13
C ASN A 463 -17.61 12.42 -2.15
N ASP A 464 -18.62 12.09 -2.98
CA ASP A 464 -19.24 10.77 -3.01
C ASP A 464 -18.21 9.74 -3.47
N PRO A 465 -17.74 8.87 -2.56
CA PRO A 465 -16.92 7.74 -2.90
C PRO A 465 -17.90 6.59 -3.17
N GLN A 466 -18.27 6.35 -4.42
CA GLN A 466 -18.92 5.08 -4.74
C GLN A 466 -18.07 3.90 -4.23
#